data_AF-A0A1M5JFY8-F1
#
_entry.id   AF-A0A1M5JFY8-F1
#
_cell.length_a   1.000
_cell.length_b   1.000
_cell.length_c   1.000
_cell.angle_alpha   90.00
_cell.angle_beta   90.00
_cell.angle_gamma   90.00
#
_symmetry.space_group_name_H-M   'P 1'
#
loop_
_entity.id
_entity.type
_entity.pdbx_description
1 polymer ?
#
loop_
_entity_poly.entity_id
_entity_poly.type
_entity_poly.pdbx_seq_one_letter_code
_entity_poly.pdbx_strand_id
1 'polypeptide(L)'
;MQQTTKSWLATGLCLGVLSIATSGDALASDLPDCPIQFAARGDAEPFSTEPFDCHCTAEARNLRGGYAYGSGPYDGISNICMVALHAGATGKDGGDVHVIPGPGLESYTGTLANGVFSADWEWPSQFGAFDVVPYPGN
;
A
#
# COMPACT_ATOMS: atom_id res chain seq x y z
N MET A 1 54.63 -14.95 -57.98
CA MET A 1 54.13 -13.68 -57.44
C MET A 1 52.72 -13.46 -58.00
N GLN A 2 51.75 -13.38 -57.08
CA GLN A 2 50.33 -12.93 -57.13
C GLN A 2 49.56 -13.06 -58.46
N GLN A 3 48.68 -14.05 -58.64
CA GLN A 3 47.31 -14.23 -58.10
C GLN A 3 46.27 -13.21 -58.58
N THR A 4 45.30 -13.74 -59.32
CA THR A 4 44.18 -13.12 -60.00
C THR A 4 43.00 -12.87 -59.05
N THR A 5 42.34 -11.73 -59.22
CA THR A 5 41.18 -11.30 -58.45
C THR A 5 39.90 -12.01 -58.92
N LYS A 6 39.14 -12.59 -58.00
CA LYS A 6 37.70 -12.89 -58.18
C LYS A 6 36.93 -12.39 -56.96
N SER A 7 36.19 -11.30 -57.16
CA SER A 7 35.14 -10.84 -56.25
C SER A 7 34.04 -11.88 -56.14
N TRP A 8 33.65 -12.21 -54.91
CA TRP A 8 32.31 -12.64 -54.58
C TRP A 8 31.88 -11.88 -53.31
N LEU A 9 30.83 -11.08 -53.46
CA LEU A 9 30.16 -10.40 -52.36
C LEU A 9 29.39 -11.44 -51.55
N ALA A 10 29.72 -11.58 -50.27
CA ALA A 10 28.88 -12.25 -49.30
C ALA A 10 28.43 -11.20 -48.27
N THR A 11 27.23 -10.67 -48.50
CA THR A 11 26.51 -9.80 -47.57
C THR A 11 26.10 -10.64 -46.36
N GLY A 12 26.97 -10.69 -45.34
CA GLY A 12 26.69 -11.34 -44.07
C GLY A 12 25.94 -10.40 -43.13
N LEU A 13 24.62 -10.52 -43.13
CA LEU A 13 23.71 -9.88 -42.18
C LEU A 13 23.93 -10.50 -40.79
N CYS A 14 24.84 -9.95 -39.98
CA CYS A 14 24.89 -10.27 -38.54
C CYS A 14 23.71 -9.58 -37.85
N LEU A 15 22.53 -10.21 -37.91
CA LEU A 15 21.42 -9.98 -36.98
C LEU A 15 21.86 -10.41 -35.58
N GLY A 16 22.64 -9.57 -34.91
CA GLY A 16 22.82 -9.64 -33.47
C GLY A 16 21.53 -9.20 -32.80
N VAL A 17 20.68 -10.16 -32.42
CA VAL A 17 19.59 -9.89 -31.49
C VAL A 17 20.21 -9.48 -30.16
N LEU A 18 20.23 -8.18 -29.90
CA LEU A 18 20.42 -7.64 -28.56
C LEU A 18 19.19 -8.05 -27.75
N SER A 19 19.28 -9.16 -27.04
CA SER A 19 18.29 -9.51 -26.02
C SER A 19 18.35 -8.44 -24.94
N ILE A 20 17.42 -7.49 -25.00
CA ILE A 20 17.07 -6.68 -23.84
C ILE A 20 16.49 -7.65 -22.80
N ALA A 21 17.29 -7.98 -21.79
CA ALA A 21 16.76 -8.60 -20.59
C ALA A 21 15.75 -7.60 -20.00
N THR A 22 14.47 -7.97 -19.96
CA THR A 22 13.48 -7.22 -19.20
C THR A 22 13.90 -7.37 -17.75
N SER A 23 14.37 -6.30 -17.11
CA SER A 23 14.49 -6.28 -15.67
C SER A 23 13.11 -6.65 -15.11
N GLY A 24 13.04 -7.75 -14.36
CA GLY A 24 11.85 -8.02 -13.57
C GLY A 24 11.68 -6.84 -12.63
N ASP A 25 10.63 -6.05 -12.88
CA ASP A 25 10.15 -5.10 -11.89
C ASP A 25 9.88 -5.90 -10.62
N ALA A 26 10.50 -5.46 -9.51
CA ALA A 26 10.11 -5.94 -8.20
C ALA A 26 8.59 -5.85 -8.12
N LEU A 27 7.93 -6.96 -7.77
CA LEU A 27 6.47 -7.09 -7.83
C LEU A 27 5.84 -5.92 -7.04
N ALA A 28 5.39 -4.90 -7.75
CA ALA A 28 4.47 -3.93 -7.22
C ALA A 28 3.21 -4.71 -6.81
N SER A 29 2.57 -4.28 -5.72
CA SER A 29 1.29 -4.87 -5.35
C SER A 29 0.28 -4.72 -6.49
N ASP A 30 -0.48 -5.79 -6.76
CA ASP A 30 -1.61 -5.76 -7.69
C ASP A 30 -2.86 -5.09 -7.06
N LEU A 31 -2.81 -4.76 -5.76
CA LEU A 31 -3.89 -4.08 -5.05
C LEU A 31 -3.86 -2.56 -5.31
N PRO A 32 -5.03 -1.91 -5.32
CA PRO A 32 -5.09 -0.45 -5.41
C PRO A 32 -4.50 0.21 -4.15
N ASP A 33 -4.01 1.44 -4.30
CA ASP A 33 -3.57 2.24 -3.15
C ASP A 33 -4.70 2.40 -2.12
N CYS A 34 -4.36 2.30 -0.85
CA CYS A 34 -5.32 2.54 0.22
C CYS A 34 -5.83 3.99 0.20
N PRO A 35 -7.14 4.21 0.45
CA PRO A 35 -7.61 5.54 0.77
C PRO A 35 -6.90 6.05 2.02
N ILE A 36 -6.78 7.38 2.15
CA ILE A 36 -6.14 7.97 3.34
C ILE A 36 -6.92 7.57 4.60
N GLN A 37 -8.24 7.73 4.58
CA GLN A 37 -9.17 7.46 5.68
C GLN A 37 -10.57 7.20 5.10
N PHE A 38 -11.50 6.66 5.88
CA PHE A 38 -12.86 6.33 5.40
C PHE A 38 -13.62 7.55 4.90
N ALA A 39 -13.47 8.70 5.57
CA ALA A 39 -14.07 9.95 5.12
C ALA A 39 -13.63 10.37 3.70
N ALA A 40 -12.40 10.01 3.27
CA ALA A 40 -11.87 10.33 1.95
C ALA A 40 -12.28 9.32 0.87
N ARG A 41 -12.65 8.08 1.25
CA ARG A 41 -13.19 7.07 0.33
C ARG A 41 -14.58 7.46 -0.18
N GLY A 42 -15.28 8.36 0.51
CA GLY A 42 -16.63 8.80 0.16
C GLY A 42 -17.74 7.96 0.81
N ASP A 43 -17.39 7.14 1.81
CA ASP A 43 -18.33 6.29 2.56
C ASP A 43 -19.16 7.08 3.59
N ALA A 44 -19.60 8.28 3.22
CA ALA A 44 -20.29 9.24 4.09
C ALA A 44 -21.75 8.88 4.41
N GLU A 45 -22.07 7.58 4.38
CA GLU A 45 -23.29 6.88 4.84
C GLU A 45 -24.11 6.14 3.76
N PRO A 46 -24.57 4.90 4.07
CA PRO A 46 -24.21 4.14 5.27
C PRO A 46 -22.74 3.69 5.21
N PHE A 47 -22.02 3.81 6.33
CA PHE A 47 -20.65 3.32 6.48
C PHE A 47 -20.53 1.89 5.93
N SER A 48 -19.66 1.71 4.94
CA SER A 48 -19.45 0.39 4.32
C SER A 48 -18.79 -0.53 5.34
N THR A 49 -19.49 -1.59 5.73
CA THR A 49 -18.96 -2.64 6.62
C THR A 49 -18.22 -3.76 5.87
N GLU A 50 -18.06 -3.61 4.56
CA GLU A 50 -17.42 -4.62 3.72
C GLU A 50 -15.90 -4.51 3.84
N PRO A 51 -15.20 -5.58 4.26
CA PRO A 51 -13.75 -5.60 4.26
C PRO A 51 -13.17 -5.39 2.86
N PHE A 52 -11.99 -4.78 2.80
CA PHE A 52 -11.30 -4.56 1.52
C PHE A 52 -9.79 -4.65 1.68
N ASP A 53 -9.13 -5.00 0.58
CA ASP A 53 -7.69 -5.11 0.47
C ASP A 53 -7.12 -3.93 -0.29
N CYS A 54 -6.01 -3.39 0.19
CA CYS A 54 -5.32 -2.27 -0.46
C CYS A 54 -3.83 -2.27 -0.14
N HIS A 55 -3.07 -1.49 -0.92
CA HIS A 55 -1.65 -1.32 -0.76
C HIS A 55 -1.30 -0.03 -0.01
N CYS A 56 -0.40 -0.12 0.96
CA CYS A 56 0.15 1.03 1.67
C CYS A 56 1.60 1.27 1.28
N THR A 57 1.90 2.46 0.76
CA THR A 57 3.28 2.90 0.53
C THR A 57 3.90 3.54 1.78
N ALA A 58 5.22 3.64 1.83
CA ALA A 58 5.93 4.32 2.92
C ALA A 58 5.54 5.82 3.02
N GLU A 59 5.23 6.44 1.88
CA GLU A 59 4.82 7.83 1.73
C GLU A 59 3.39 8.06 2.23
N ALA A 60 2.46 7.13 1.95
CA ALA A 60 1.04 7.25 2.30
C ALA A 60 0.81 7.45 3.81
N ARG A 61 1.70 6.91 4.65
CA ARG A 61 1.65 7.05 6.11
C ARG A 61 1.92 8.48 6.60
N ASN A 62 2.67 9.27 5.82
CA ASN A 62 3.13 10.60 6.20
C ASN A 62 2.34 11.72 5.50
N LEU A 63 1.23 11.37 4.82
CA LEU A 63 0.39 12.34 4.16
C LEU A 63 -0.21 13.32 5.18
N ARG A 64 -0.17 14.61 4.85
CA ARG A 64 -0.70 15.68 5.70
C ARG A 64 -2.17 15.43 6.01
N GLY A 65 -2.53 15.49 7.30
CA GLY A 65 -3.89 15.26 7.78
C GLY A 65 -4.14 13.83 8.27
N GLY A 66 -3.18 12.91 8.10
CA GLY A 66 -3.27 11.58 8.68
C GLY A 66 -2.89 11.58 10.16
N TYR A 67 -3.84 11.23 11.03
CA TYR A 67 -3.61 10.96 12.44
C TYR A 67 -3.91 9.50 12.74
N ALA A 68 -3.39 8.98 13.85
CA ALA A 68 -3.75 7.66 14.35
C ALA A 68 -4.52 7.84 15.66
N TYR A 69 -5.75 7.33 15.72
CA TYR A 69 -6.59 7.37 16.92
C TYR A 69 -7.02 5.96 17.30
N GLY A 70 -6.75 5.57 18.54
CA GLY A 70 -7.00 4.21 19.01
C GLY A 70 -5.86 3.24 18.75
N SER A 71 -6.05 1.99 19.16
CA SER A 71 -5.01 0.97 19.19
C SER A 71 -5.61 -0.44 19.04
N GLY A 72 -6.42 -0.63 18.00
CA GLY A 72 -7.22 -1.83 17.79
C GLY A 72 -8.31 -1.47 16.79
N PRO A 73 -9.59 -1.41 17.16
CA PRO A 73 -10.46 -0.58 16.36
C PRO A 73 -9.88 0.84 16.39
N TYR A 74 -9.44 1.33 15.23
CA TYR A 74 -9.03 2.70 15.00
C TYR A 74 -10.26 3.51 14.59
N ASP A 75 -10.31 4.78 14.97
CA ASP A 75 -11.38 5.66 14.50
C ASP A 75 -11.31 5.79 12.97
N GLY A 76 -12.45 5.83 12.28
CA GLY A 76 -12.56 5.95 10.82
C GLY A 76 -11.91 7.19 10.20
N ILE A 77 -11.57 8.22 10.98
CA ILE A 77 -10.73 9.35 10.51
C ILE A 77 -9.23 9.08 10.60
N SER A 78 -8.81 7.91 11.07
CA SER A 78 -7.40 7.56 11.15
C SER A 78 -6.81 7.29 9.78
N ASN A 79 -5.53 7.64 9.59
CA ASN A 79 -4.81 7.30 8.37
C ASN A 79 -4.53 5.80 8.33
N ILE A 80 -5.14 5.10 7.37
CA ILE A 80 -5.11 3.65 7.25
C ILE A 80 -3.67 3.13 7.19
N CYS A 81 -2.79 3.76 6.41
CA CYS A 81 -1.41 3.31 6.29
C CYS A 81 -0.55 3.61 7.52
N MET A 82 -0.82 4.72 8.21
CA MET A 82 -0.16 5.00 9.48
C MET A 82 -0.56 3.97 10.55
N VAL A 83 -1.87 3.66 10.66
CA VAL A 83 -2.34 2.68 11.64
C VAL A 83 -2.02 1.24 11.25
N ALA A 84 -1.83 0.94 9.97
CA ALA A 84 -1.29 -0.35 9.52
C ALA A 84 0.11 -0.61 10.08
N LEU A 85 1.00 0.40 10.02
CA LEU A 85 2.30 0.30 10.67
C LEU A 85 2.14 0.20 12.19
N HIS A 86 1.28 1.02 12.80
CA HIS A 86 1.01 0.97 14.24
C HIS A 86 0.56 -0.42 14.70
N ALA A 87 -0.36 -1.06 13.98
CA ALA A 87 -0.87 -2.41 14.25
C ALA A 87 0.18 -3.51 14.00
N GLY A 88 1.27 -3.20 13.29
CA GLY A 88 2.23 -4.20 12.82
C GLY A 88 1.72 -5.00 11.62
N ALA A 89 0.68 -4.49 10.93
CA ALA A 89 0.17 -5.09 9.70
C ALA A 89 1.18 -4.93 8.55
N THR A 90 1.97 -3.85 8.55
CA THR A 90 3.03 -3.58 7.57
C THR A 90 4.34 -3.18 8.23
N GLY A 91 5.42 -3.24 7.44
CA GLY A 91 6.73 -2.74 7.83
C GLY A 91 6.93 -1.26 7.50
N LYS A 92 8.16 -0.76 7.73
CA LYS A 92 8.49 0.65 7.46
C LYS A 92 8.49 1.01 5.96
N ASP A 93 8.55 0.01 5.09
CA ASP A 93 8.57 0.19 3.65
C ASP A 93 7.16 0.13 3.03
N GLY A 94 6.13 -0.14 3.86
CA GLY A 94 4.76 -0.35 3.39
C GLY A 94 4.41 -1.83 3.28
N GLY A 95 3.34 -2.12 2.53
CA GLY A 95 2.85 -3.46 2.28
C GLY A 95 1.35 -3.53 2.06
N ASP A 96 0.89 -4.72 1.67
CA ASP A 96 -0.52 -5.02 1.48
C ASP A 96 -1.21 -5.26 2.82
N VAL A 97 -2.42 -4.73 2.96
CA VAL A 97 -3.23 -4.85 4.16
C VAL A 97 -4.64 -5.29 3.85
N HIS A 98 -5.24 -5.94 4.83
CA HIS A 98 -6.68 -6.21 4.88
C HIS A 98 -7.32 -5.28 5.91
N VAL A 99 -8.27 -4.45 5.48
CA VAL A 99 -8.99 -3.49 6.32
C VAL A 99 -10.36 -4.06 6.65
N ILE A 100 -10.71 -4.07 7.93
CA ILE A 100 -11.95 -4.65 8.46
C ILE A 100 -12.77 -3.53 9.12
N PRO A 101 -13.75 -2.94 8.41
CA PRO A 101 -14.59 -1.90 8.98
C PRO A 101 -15.57 -2.46 10.03
N GLY A 102 -15.89 -1.65 11.04
CA GLY A 102 -16.80 -1.98 12.12
C GLY A 102 -17.54 -0.75 12.66
N PRO A 103 -18.48 -0.94 13.59
CA PRO A 103 -19.19 0.17 14.21
C PRO A 103 -18.23 1.07 15.00
N GLY A 104 -18.50 2.37 15.00
CA GLY A 104 -17.75 3.34 15.78
C GLY A 104 -17.87 3.08 17.28
N LEU A 105 -16.81 3.44 18.03
CA LEU A 105 -16.81 3.43 19.48
C LEU A 105 -17.10 4.83 20.04
N GLU A 106 -17.53 4.87 21.31
CA GLU A 106 -17.72 6.11 22.08
C GLU A 106 -16.38 6.79 22.41
N SER A 107 -15.32 6.00 22.57
CA SER A 107 -13.97 6.49 22.80
C SER A 107 -12.92 5.45 22.40
N TYR A 108 -11.69 5.92 22.19
CA TYR A 108 -10.54 5.15 21.77
C TYR A 108 -9.33 5.47 22.66
N THR A 109 -8.56 4.45 23.00
CA THR A 109 -7.30 4.60 23.73
C THR A 109 -6.11 4.49 22.77
N GLY A 110 -5.27 5.51 22.76
CA GLY A 110 -4.03 5.57 21.98
C GLY A 110 -2.87 4.87 22.69
N THR A 111 -1.90 4.39 21.91
CA THR A 111 -0.67 3.78 22.42
C THR A 111 0.55 4.14 21.56
N LEU A 112 1.74 3.74 22.01
CA LEU A 112 2.94 3.75 21.18
C LEU A 112 3.24 2.30 20.77
N ALA A 113 3.01 1.97 19.50
CA ALA A 113 3.30 0.66 18.94
C ALA A 113 4.03 0.77 17.60
N ASN A 114 4.98 -0.15 17.36
CA ASN A 114 5.73 -0.23 16.09
C ASN A 114 6.38 1.09 15.62
N GLY A 115 6.72 1.97 16.56
CA GLY A 115 7.32 3.28 16.30
C GLY A 115 6.34 4.37 15.84
N VAL A 116 5.04 4.12 15.92
CA VAL A 116 3.96 5.08 15.65
C VAL A 116 3.24 5.37 16.97
N PHE A 117 2.97 6.65 17.23
CA PHE A 117 2.10 7.06 18.33
C PHE A 117 0.68 7.22 17.81
N SER A 118 -0.28 6.55 18.44
CA SER A 118 -1.69 6.85 18.30
C SER A 118 -2.22 7.60 19.52
N ALA A 119 -3.16 8.51 19.30
CA ALA A 119 -3.76 9.33 20.34
C ALA A 119 -5.09 8.74 20.83
N ASP A 120 -5.46 9.14 22.05
CA ASP A 120 -6.82 8.95 22.55
C ASP A 120 -7.81 9.76 21.70
N TRP A 121 -9.04 9.30 21.63
CA TRP A 121 -10.14 10.00 21.00
C TRP A 121 -11.42 9.79 21.80
N GLU A 122 -11.90 10.83 22.49
CA GLU A 122 -13.03 10.74 23.43
C GLU A 122 -14.38 11.17 22.81
N TRP A 123 -14.49 11.07 21.48
CA TRP A 123 -15.70 11.43 20.75
C TRP A 123 -16.24 10.22 20.00
N PRO A 124 -17.57 10.02 19.98
CA PRO A 124 -18.17 8.96 19.19
C PRO A 124 -17.80 9.10 17.72
N SER A 125 -17.32 8.02 17.12
CA SER A 125 -16.98 8.05 15.71
C SER A 125 -18.21 8.23 14.84
N GLN A 126 -18.15 9.22 13.95
CA GLN A 126 -19.14 9.43 12.89
C GLN A 126 -18.82 8.64 11.61
N PHE A 127 -17.63 8.04 11.50
CA PHE A 127 -17.15 7.31 10.31
C PHE A 127 -16.81 5.86 10.65
N GLY A 128 -17.45 5.28 11.66
CA GLY A 128 -17.17 3.92 12.10
C GLY A 128 -15.79 3.74 12.73
N ALA A 129 -15.45 2.49 12.98
CA ALA A 129 -14.11 2.08 13.39
C ALA A 129 -13.57 1.08 12.37
N PHE A 130 -12.29 0.74 12.46
CA PHE A 130 -11.75 -0.36 11.67
C PHE A 130 -10.54 -1.00 12.34
N ASP A 131 -10.42 -2.31 12.13
CA ASP A 131 -9.17 -3.03 12.35
C ASP A 131 -8.38 -3.09 11.03
N VAL A 132 -7.06 -3.22 11.15
CA VAL A 132 -6.17 -3.44 10.00
C VAL A 132 -5.18 -4.53 10.33
N VAL A 133 -5.09 -5.53 9.45
CA VAL A 133 -4.25 -6.72 9.63
C VAL A 133 -3.41 -6.98 8.37
N PRO A 134 -2.33 -7.78 8.46
CA PRO A 134 -1.58 -8.19 7.28
C PRO A 134 -2.50 -8.82 6.22
N TYR A 135 -2.25 -8.53 4.94
CA TYR A 135 -2.98 -9.15 3.86
C TYR A 135 -2.77 -10.68 3.85
N PRO A 136 -3.84 -11.50 3.82
CA PRO A 136 -3.74 -12.96 3.97
C PRO A 136 -3.19 -13.69 2.73
N GLY A 137 -3.04 -13.00 1.59
CA GLY A 137 -2.65 -13.61 0.31
C GLY A 137 -1.14 -13.77 0.08
N ASN A 138 -0.31 -13.54 1.10
CA ASN A 138 1.16 -13.58 1.04
C ASN A 138 1.75 -14.84 1.67
#